data_AF-A0A7K7GZ82-F1
#
_entry.id   AF-A0A7K7GZ82-F1
#
_cell.length_a   1.000
_cell.length_b   1.000
_cell.length_c   1.000
_cell.angle_alpha   90.00
_cell.angle_beta   90.00
_cell.angle_gamma   90.00
#
_symmetry.space_group_name_H-M   'P 1'
#
loop_
_entity.id
_entity.type
_entity.pdbx_description
1 polymer ?
#
loop_
_entity_poly.entity_id
_entity_poly.type
_entity_poly.pdbx_seq_one_letter_code
_entity_poly.pdbx_strand_id
1 'polypeptide(L)'
;TLGTETDYRDGEAQTDPFSPEYIVRSGSVPEILTLATLTWGQGLPAGQAEMEIIDRIREKHAWEAALPPMDSPSNVAKRLKMMEAMERKEWAYREEEMDKLQKVQMEVFKKLLQRREENQDELDAMRLYKHWQNHQKAKEEKIRKIQCDCALMLRKLIAKRKNWMGKLERRDIIKEYNDFSSQTYAPLSRTGFFPDNSDYCVVKNFYLNTVAGLCELEKSVQHSVSQLKIKAPKPKCTITKTGYIRRSGRLEAVLAQVHQ
;
A
#
# COMPACT_ATOMS: atom_id res chain seq x y z
N THR A 1 39.55 -43.58 -25.09
CA THR A 1 40.04 -42.25 -25.50
C THR A 1 38.85 -41.31 -25.47
N LEU A 2 38.80 -40.43 -24.47
CA LEU A 2 37.71 -39.46 -24.31
C LEU A 2 38.02 -38.25 -25.19
N GLY A 3 37.26 -38.07 -26.26
CA GLY A 3 37.37 -36.89 -27.13
C GLY A 3 36.80 -35.67 -26.41
N THR A 4 37.56 -34.57 -26.40
CA THR A 4 37.12 -33.28 -25.87
C THR A 4 36.44 -32.53 -27.01
N GLU A 5 35.11 -32.45 -26.98
CA GLU A 5 34.33 -31.63 -27.91
C GLU A 5 34.19 -30.23 -27.27
N THR A 6 34.51 -29.18 -28.02
CA THR A 6 34.40 -27.79 -27.54
C THR A 6 32.95 -27.31 -27.63
N ASP A 7 32.40 -26.77 -26.55
CA ASP A 7 31.01 -26.26 -26.45
C ASP A 7 30.69 -25.09 -27.40
N TYR A 8 31.70 -24.46 -27.98
CA TYR A 8 31.55 -23.29 -28.85
C TYR A 8 31.58 -23.71 -30.33
N ARG A 9 30.43 -23.61 -30.99
CA ARG A 9 30.37 -23.54 -32.46
C ARG A 9 30.86 -22.15 -32.90
N ASP A 10 31.98 -22.09 -33.61
CA ASP A 10 32.45 -20.89 -34.31
C ASP A 10 31.53 -20.54 -35.50
N GLY A 11 30.37 -19.97 -35.20
CA GLY A 11 29.46 -19.43 -36.23
C GLY A 11 29.98 -18.14 -36.86
N GLU A 12 30.82 -17.39 -36.14
CA GLU A 12 31.40 -16.12 -36.60
C GLU A 12 32.51 -16.30 -37.64
N ALA A 13 33.05 -17.52 -37.77
CA ALA A 13 34.02 -17.88 -38.82
C ALA A 13 33.36 -18.24 -40.16
N GLN A 14 32.01 -18.29 -40.22
CA GLN A 14 31.27 -18.66 -41.42
C GLN A 14 31.10 -17.44 -42.35
N THR A 15 31.98 -17.33 -43.34
CA THR A 15 31.89 -16.30 -44.39
C THR A 15 30.90 -16.69 -45.48
N ASP A 16 30.39 -15.70 -46.20
CA ASP A 16 29.62 -15.95 -47.42
C ASP A 16 30.45 -16.78 -48.42
N PRO A 17 29.81 -17.72 -49.14
CA PRO A 17 30.50 -18.51 -50.15
C PRO A 17 31.12 -17.60 -51.22
N PHE A 18 32.39 -17.86 -51.55
CA PHE A 18 33.15 -17.07 -52.53
C PHE A 18 32.46 -17.06 -53.90
N SER A 19 32.20 -15.87 -54.44
CA SER A 19 31.68 -15.66 -55.80
C SER A 19 32.82 -15.30 -56.77
N PRO A 20 33.14 -16.17 -57.74
CA PRO A 20 34.23 -15.91 -58.68
C PRO A 20 33.86 -14.83 -59.71
N GLU A 21 34.88 -14.10 -60.17
CA GLU A 21 34.74 -13.18 -61.31
C GLU A 21 34.42 -13.94 -62.60
N TYR A 22 33.53 -13.39 -63.42
CA TYR A 22 33.08 -14.02 -64.68
C TYR A 22 33.30 -13.08 -65.88
N ILE A 23 33.50 -13.67 -67.07
CA ILE A 23 33.64 -12.95 -68.33
C ILE A 23 32.46 -13.30 -69.22
N VAL A 24 31.70 -12.29 -69.66
CA VAL A 24 30.53 -12.47 -70.52
C VAL A 24 30.92 -12.26 -71.98
N ARG A 25 30.56 -13.23 -72.85
CA ARG A 25 30.76 -13.13 -74.30
C ARG A 25 29.80 -12.10 -74.89
N SER A 26 30.30 -11.21 -75.76
CA SER A 26 29.50 -10.17 -76.39
C SER A 26 28.34 -10.78 -77.19
N GLY A 27 27.10 -10.45 -76.81
CA GLY A 27 25.87 -10.89 -77.48
C GLY A 27 25.03 -11.93 -76.74
N SER A 28 25.50 -12.49 -75.62
CA SER A 28 24.71 -13.42 -74.80
C SER A 28 24.87 -13.14 -73.31
N VAL A 29 23.78 -12.81 -72.61
CA VAL A 29 23.76 -12.68 -71.14
C VAL A 29 23.27 -14.00 -70.57
N PRO A 30 24.10 -14.76 -69.83
CA PRO A 30 23.67 -16.02 -69.24
C PRO A 30 22.62 -15.79 -68.15
N GLU A 31 21.59 -16.65 -68.13
CA GLU A 31 20.44 -16.57 -67.23
C GLU A 31 20.85 -16.51 -65.74
N ILE A 32 21.91 -17.23 -65.38
CA ILE A 32 22.45 -17.30 -64.01
C ILE A 32 22.83 -15.90 -63.48
N LEU A 33 23.25 -14.97 -64.36
CA LEU A 33 23.61 -13.61 -63.94
C LEU A 33 22.41 -12.74 -63.59
N THR A 34 21.20 -13.11 -64.03
CA THR A 34 19.98 -12.41 -63.61
C THR A 34 19.63 -12.69 -62.14
N LEU A 35 20.18 -13.79 -61.59
CA LEU A 35 20.00 -14.23 -60.20
C LEU A 35 21.14 -13.79 -59.28
N ALA A 36 22.10 -13.00 -59.78
CA ALA A 36 23.23 -12.53 -59.00
C ALA A 36 22.83 -11.64 -57.80
N THR A 37 21.57 -11.19 -57.74
CA THR A 37 21.01 -10.47 -56.59
C THR A 37 20.64 -11.36 -55.42
N LEU A 38 20.51 -12.68 -55.63
CA LEU A 38 20.23 -13.66 -54.58
C LEU A 38 21.55 -14.13 -53.96
N THR A 39 21.70 -13.98 -52.65
CA THR A 39 22.88 -14.44 -51.91
C THR A 39 22.48 -15.41 -50.81
N TRP A 40 23.45 -16.13 -50.25
CA TRP A 40 23.19 -17.07 -49.14
C TRP A 40 22.58 -16.33 -47.95
N GLY A 41 21.42 -16.77 -47.48
CA GLY A 41 20.66 -16.07 -46.42
C GLY A 41 19.84 -14.86 -46.91
N GLN A 42 20.01 -14.42 -48.15
CA GLN A 42 19.15 -13.44 -48.83
C GLN A 42 18.59 -14.04 -50.13
N GLY A 43 17.77 -15.07 -49.96
CA GLY A 43 17.04 -15.74 -51.04
C GLY A 43 17.71 -16.98 -51.64
N LEU A 44 18.71 -17.53 -50.94
CA LEU A 44 19.18 -18.89 -51.12
C LEU A 44 19.20 -19.61 -49.77
N PRO A 45 18.74 -20.89 -49.66
CA PRO A 45 18.27 -21.76 -50.75
C PRO A 45 16.93 -21.33 -51.34
N ALA A 46 16.78 -21.53 -52.66
CA ALA A 46 15.67 -20.97 -53.41
C ALA A 46 14.30 -21.51 -52.94
N GLY A 47 13.42 -20.60 -52.52
CA GLY A 47 12.02 -20.86 -52.18
C GLY A 47 11.07 -20.74 -53.37
N GLN A 48 9.77 -20.88 -53.11
CA GLN A 48 8.72 -20.79 -54.14
C GLN A 48 8.68 -19.41 -54.82
N ALA A 49 8.81 -18.33 -54.03
CA ALA A 49 8.80 -16.97 -54.58
C ALA A 49 9.98 -16.69 -55.52
N GLU A 50 11.17 -17.18 -55.20
CA GLU A 50 12.34 -17.04 -56.08
C GLU A 50 12.20 -17.88 -57.36
N MET A 51 11.65 -19.09 -57.26
CA MET A 51 11.32 -19.90 -58.44
C MET A 51 10.30 -19.19 -59.35
N GLU A 52 9.26 -18.58 -58.79
CA GLU A 52 8.29 -17.78 -59.56
C GLU A 52 8.94 -16.58 -60.24
N ILE A 53 9.91 -15.91 -59.61
CA ILE A 53 10.67 -14.82 -60.23
C ILE A 53 11.51 -15.34 -61.41
N ILE A 54 12.19 -16.48 -61.23
CA ILE A 54 13.00 -17.12 -62.29
C ILE A 54 12.13 -17.48 -63.49
N ASP A 55 11.00 -18.15 -63.26
CA ASP A 55 10.10 -18.56 -64.33
C ASP A 55 9.55 -17.35 -65.10
N ARG A 56 9.24 -16.25 -64.39
CA ARG A 56 8.82 -14.99 -65.03
C ARG A 56 9.93 -14.35 -65.88
N ILE A 57 11.17 -14.37 -65.42
CA ILE A 57 12.32 -13.88 -66.21
C ILE A 57 12.45 -14.71 -67.50
N ARG A 58 12.29 -16.03 -67.43
CA ARG A 58 12.31 -16.91 -68.61
C ARG A 58 11.15 -16.63 -69.57
N GLU A 59 9.93 -16.50 -69.04
CA GLU A 59 8.75 -16.16 -69.83
C GLU A 59 8.93 -14.81 -70.55
N LYS A 60 9.53 -13.83 -69.86
CA LYS A 60 9.86 -12.52 -70.44
C LYS A 60 10.86 -12.65 -71.58
N HIS A 61 11.95 -13.39 -71.39
CA HIS A 61 12.93 -13.61 -72.46
C HIS A 61 12.35 -14.37 -73.65
N ALA A 62 11.53 -15.39 -73.41
CA ALA A 62 10.83 -16.13 -74.46
C ALA A 62 9.86 -15.21 -75.23
N TRP A 63 9.15 -14.33 -74.53
CA TRP A 63 8.29 -13.33 -75.15
C TRP A 63 9.08 -12.29 -75.96
N GLU A 64 10.22 -11.78 -75.44
CA GLU A 64 11.10 -10.85 -76.15
C GLU A 64 11.63 -11.45 -77.46
N ALA A 65 12.00 -12.74 -77.43
CA ALA A 65 12.42 -13.48 -78.62
C ALA A 65 11.28 -13.69 -79.64
N ALA A 66 10.03 -13.77 -79.18
CA ALA A 66 8.85 -13.93 -80.01
C ALA A 66 8.34 -12.61 -80.64
N LEU A 67 8.99 -11.47 -80.36
CA LEU A 67 8.55 -10.18 -80.89
C LEU A 67 8.83 -10.04 -82.40
N PRO A 68 7.90 -9.44 -83.17
CA PRO A 68 8.12 -9.19 -84.59
C PRO A 68 9.34 -8.28 -84.86
N PRO A 69 10.05 -8.49 -85.99
CA PRO A 69 11.13 -7.62 -86.43
C PRO A 69 10.60 -6.24 -86.89
N MET A 70 11.47 -5.23 -86.87
CA MET A 70 11.12 -3.81 -87.06
C MET A 70 11.06 -3.35 -88.52
N ASP A 71 10.92 -4.27 -89.48
CA ASP A 71 11.12 -3.99 -90.91
C ASP A 71 9.94 -3.26 -91.58
N SER A 72 8.72 -3.37 -91.03
CA SER A 72 7.48 -2.86 -91.65
C SER A 72 6.59 -2.13 -90.63
N PRO A 73 5.89 -1.04 -91.00
CA PRO A 73 5.01 -0.28 -90.09
C PRO A 73 3.91 -1.14 -89.46
N SER A 74 3.45 -2.20 -90.15
CA SER A 74 2.49 -3.16 -89.58
C SER A 74 3.10 -4.01 -88.46
N ASN A 75 4.35 -4.43 -88.61
CA ASN A 75 5.06 -5.22 -87.60
C ASN A 75 5.38 -4.36 -86.36
N VAL A 76 5.76 -3.10 -86.57
CA VAL A 76 5.97 -2.13 -85.49
C VAL A 76 4.68 -1.93 -84.68
N ALA A 77 3.53 -1.74 -85.34
CA ALA A 77 2.25 -1.60 -84.66
C ALA A 77 1.86 -2.85 -83.86
N LYS A 78 2.13 -4.06 -84.38
CA LYS A 78 1.92 -5.32 -83.65
C LYS A 78 2.84 -5.43 -82.44
N ARG A 79 4.12 -5.06 -82.58
CA ARG A 79 5.10 -5.07 -81.49
C ARG A 79 4.67 -4.13 -80.36
N LEU A 80 4.25 -2.90 -80.66
CA LEU A 80 3.76 -1.94 -79.67
C LEU A 80 2.57 -2.50 -78.86
N LYS A 81 1.58 -3.08 -79.55
CA LYS A 81 0.43 -3.71 -78.87
C LYS A 81 0.85 -4.87 -77.96
N MET A 82 1.82 -5.68 -78.39
CA MET A 82 2.37 -6.76 -77.56
C MET A 82 3.11 -6.22 -76.34
N MET A 83 3.88 -5.13 -76.49
CA MET A 83 4.60 -4.48 -75.38
C MET A 83 3.63 -3.90 -74.36
N GLU A 84 2.64 -3.11 -74.78
CA GLU A 84 1.63 -2.57 -73.86
C GLU A 84 0.86 -3.67 -73.13
N ALA A 85 0.54 -4.78 -73.82
CA ALA A 85 -0.15 -5.91 -73.20
C ALA A 85 0.71 -6.58 -72.12
N MET A 86 2.01 -6.73 -72.36
CA MET A 86 2.93 -7.27 -71.36
C MET A 86 3.18 -6.31 -70.21
N GLU A 87 3.34 -5.02 -70.48
CA GLU A 87 3.47 -4.01 -69.44
C GLU A 87 2.28 -4.04 -68.49
N ARG A 88 1.04 -4.07 -69.01
CA ARG A 88 -0.17 -4.18 -68.16
C ARG A 88 -0.16 -5.44 -67.28
N LYS A 89 0.31 -6.57 -67.81
CA LYS A 89 0.44 -7.82 -67.03
C LYS A 89 1.51 -7.69 -65.94
N GLU A 90 2.66 -7.11 -66.25
CA GLU A 90 3.69 -6.86 -65.25
C GLU A 90 3.22 -5.87 -64.16
N TRP A 91 2.48 -4.83 -64.54
CA TRP A 91 1.88 -3.88 -63.60
C TRP A 91 0.88 -4.55 -62.67
N ALA A 92 -0.04 -5.37 -63.21
CA ALA A 92 -1.01 -6.11 -62.40
C ALA A 92 -0.32 -7.02 -61.37
N TYR A 93 0.75 -7.71 -61.76
CA TYR A 93 1.51 -8.54 -60.81
C TYR A 93 2.15 -7.71 -59.69
N ARG A 94 2.79 -6.57 -60.02
CA ARG A 94 3.38 -5.68 -59.00
C ARG A 94 2.32 -5.13 -58.05
N GLU A 95 1.14 -4.81 -58.58
CA GLU A 95 0.00 -4.34 -57.78
C GLU A 95 -0.48 -5.42 -56.81
N GLU A 96 -0.60 -6.68 -57.26
CA GLU A 96 -0.94 -7.81 -56.40
C GLU A 96 0.08 -8.05 -55.29
N GLU A 97 1.39 -7.90 -55.57
CA GLU A 97 2.44 -8.00 -54.54
C GLU A 97 2.33 -6.87 -53.51
N MET A 98 2.13 -5.63 -53.96
CA MET A 98 1.93 -4.49 -53.08
C MET A 98 0.69 -4.70 -52.20
N ASP A 99 -0.41 -5.20 -52.77
CA ASP A 99 -1.63 -5.51 -52.03
C ASP A 99 -1.41 -6.57 -50.95
N LYS A 100 -0.63 -7.63 -51.25
CA LYS A 100 -0.27 -8.66 -50.25
C LYS A 100 0.52 -8.05 -49.10
N LEU A 101 1.52 -7.23 -49.40
CA LEU A 101 2.33 -6.54 -48.39
C LEU A 101 1.48 -5.58 -47.54
N GLN A 102 0.62 -4.79 -48.18
CA GLN A 102 -0.28 -3.87 -47.49
C GLN A 102 -1.25 -4.62 -46.57
N LYS A 103 -1.80 -5.76 -47.00
CA LYS A 103 -2.67 -6.59 -46.14
C LYS A 103 -1.94 -7.05 -44.88
N VAL A 104 -0.71 -7.55 -45.01
CA VAL A 104 0.12 -7.97 -43.86
C VAL A 104 0.40 -6.79 -42.93
N GLN A 105 0.78 -5.63 -43.47
CA GLN A 105 1.01 -4.42 -42.67
C GLN A 105 -0.26 -4.00 -41.93
N MET A 106 -1.42 -4.02 -42.60
CA MET A 106 -2.70 -3.67 -42.01
C MET A 106 -3.10 -4.62 -40.88
N GLU A 107 -2.81 -5.92 -40.99
CA GLU A 107 -3.03 -6.87 -39.90
C GLU A 107 -2.16 -6.56 -38.68
N VAL A 108 -0.89 -6.20 -38.89
CA VAL A 108 0.00 -5.77 -37.81
C VAL A 108 -0.53 -4.49 -37.17
N PHE A 109 -0.94 -3.50 -37.96
CA PHE A 109 -1.51 -2.26 -37.44
C PHE A 109 -2.77 -2.49 -36.61
N LYS A 110 -3.68 -3.37 -37.04
CA LYS A 110 -4.87 -3.75 -36.27
C LYS A 110 -4.49 -4.32 -34.91
N LYS A 111 -3.52 -5.24 -34.86
CA LYS A 111 -3.03 -5.83 -33.60
C LYS A 111 -2.41 -4.78 -32.67
N LEU A 112 -1.68 -3.80 -33.22
CA LEU A 112 -1.10 -2.72 -32.43
C LEU A 112 -2.18 -1.78 -31.86
N LEU A 113 -3.21 -1.47 -32.65
CA LEU A 113 -4.34 -0.67 -32.18
C LEU A 113 -5.11 -1.36 -31.07
N GLN A 114 -5.38 -2.66 -31.21
CA GLN A 114 -6.03 -3.45 -30.16
C GLN A 114 -5.24 -3.41 -28.85
N ARG A 115 -3.93 -3.65 -28.90
CA ARG A 115 -3.06 -3.55 -27.71
C ARG A 115 -3.08 -2.17 -27.09
N ARG A 116 -3.12 -1.12 -27.90
CA ARG A 116 -3.20 0.26 -27.40
C ARG A 116 -4.51 0.51 -26.66
N GLU A 117 -5.62 0.04 -27.23
CA GLU A 117 -6.96 0.18 -26.66
C GLU A 117 -7.08 -0.61 -25.35
N GLU A 118 -6.64 -1.88 -25.33
CA GLU A 118 -6.58 -2.70 -24.13
C GLU A 118 -5.78 -2.03 -23.00
N ASN A 119 -4.60 -1.48 -23.32
CA ASN A 119 -3.79 -0.75 -22.33
C ASN A 119 -4.51 0.52 -21.82
N GLN A 120 -5.27 1.21 -22.66
CA GLN A 120 -6.03 2.39 -22.24
C GLN A 120 -7.19 1.99 -21.33
N ASP A 121 -7.92 0.93 -21.68
CA ASP A 121 -9.02 0.39 -20.90
C ASP A 121 -8.56 -0.08 -19.52
N GLU A 122 -7.39 -0.72 -19.42
CA GLU A 122 -6.79 -1.11 -18.14
C GLU A 122 -6.51 0.11 -17.26
N LEU A 123 -5.91 1.16 -17.82
CA LEU A 123 -5.62 2.39 -17.09
C LEU A 123 -6.91 3.09 -16.64
N ASP A 124 -7.93 3.12 -17.50
CA ASP A 124 -9.23 3.68 -17.16
C ASP A 124 -9.96 2.87 -16.09
N ALA A 125 -9.91 1.54 -16.15
CA ALA A 125 -10.43 0.67 -15.11
C ALA A 125 -9.75 0.93 -13.77
N MET A 126 -8.42 1.10 -13.74
CA MET A 126 -7.68 1.46 -12.52
C MET A 126 -8.08 2.83 -11.97
N ARG A 127 -8.25 3.84 -12.84
CA ARG A 127 -8.73 5.18 -12.45
C ARG A 127 -10.12 5.09 -11.82
N LEU A 128 -11.05 4.43 -12.48
CA LEU A 128 -12.42 4.22 -12.00
C LEU A 128 -12.44 3.47 -10.67
N TYR A 129 -11.63 2.43 -10.54
CA TYR A 129 -11.51 1.67 -9.31
C TYR A 129 -11.02 2.53 -8.14
N LYS A 130 -10.00 3.37 -8.36
CA LYS A 130 -9.51 4.32 -7.34
C LYS A 130 -10.58 5.33 -6.94
N HIS A 131 -11.31 5.89 -7.91
CA HIS A 131 -12.44 6.78 -7.62
C HIS A 131 -13.52 6.07 -6.79
N TRP A 132 -13.91 4.86 -7.19
CA TRP A 132 -14.89 4.05 -6.47
C TRP A 132 -14.44 3.75 -5.05
N GLN A 133 -13.19 3.34 -4.84
CA GLN A 133 -12.63 3.09 -3.50
C GLN A 133 -12.68 4.34 -2.62
N ASN A 134 -12.34 5.52 -3.16
CA ASN A 134 -12.40 6.76 -2.39
C ASN A 134 -13.83 7.12 -2.00
N HIS A 135 -14.79 6.97 -2.92
CA HIS A 135 -16.20 7.17 -2.61
C HIS A 135 -16.71 6.17 -1.57
N GLN A 136 -16.27 4.92 -1.65
CA GLN A 136 -16.62 3.88 -0.70
C GLN A 136 -16.08 4.20 0.70
N LYS A 137 -14.81 4.62 0.82
CA LYS A 137 -14.22 5.07 2.09
C LYS A 137 -14.99 6.25 2.68
N ALA A 138 -15.29 7.27 1.87
CA ALA A 138 -16.05 8.44 2.31
C ALA A 138 -17.46 8.06 2.79
N LYS A 139 -18.11 7.10 2.11
CA LYS A 139 -19.40 6.54 2.54
C LYS A 139 -19.28 5.83 3.89
N GLU A 140 -18.26 4.97 4.05
CA GLU A 140 -18.02 4.25 5.31
C GLU A 140 -17.73 5.19 6.47
N GLU A 141 -16.94 6.25 6.27
CA GLU A 141 -16.70 7.26 7.30
C GLU A 141 -17.99 7.96 7.75
N LYS A 142 -18.89 8.29 6.81
CA LYS A 142 -20.21 8.85 7.14
C LYS A 142 -21.04 7.85 7.94
N ILE A 143 -21.05 6.57 7.54
CA ILE A 143 -21.75 5.51 8.28
C ILE A 143 -21.19 5.39 9.71
N ARG A 144 -19.86 5.40 9.88
CA ARG A 144 -19.22 5.36 11.21
C ARG A 144 -19.64 6.54 12.07
N LYS A 145 -19.68 7.75 11.51
CA LYS A 145 -20.17 8.95 12.23
C LYS A 145 -21.62 8.76 12.71
N ILE A 146 -22.51 8.30 11.83
CA ILE A 146 -23.90 8.03 12.17
C ILE A 146 -24.00 6.97 13.28
N GLN A 147 -23.19 5.91 13.22
CA GLN A 147 -23.17 4.87 14.25
C GLN A 147 -22.68 5.41 15.60
N CYS A 148 -21.62 6.22 15.61
CA CYS A 148 -21.12 6.89 16.82
C CYS A 148 -22.18 7.83 17.42
N ASP A 149 -22.85 8.62 16.58
CA ASP A 149 -23.91 9.54 17.00
C ASP A 149 -25.11 8.77 17.56
N CYS A 150 -25.49 7.67 16.93
CA CYS A 150 -26.52 6.75 17.44
C CYS A 150 -26.14 6.21 18.82
N ALA A 151 -24.92 5.72 19.00
CA ALA A 151 -24.44 5.22 20.29
C ALA A 151 -24.38 6.32 21.37
N LEU A 152 -24.01 7.55 21.01
CA LEU A 152 -24.05 8.72 21.90
C LEU A 152 -25.48 9.09 22.30
N MET A 153 -26.40 9.12 21.33
CA MET A 153 -27.82 9.40 21.55
C MET A 153 -28.46 8.35 22.46
N LEU A 154 -28.20 7.06 22.20
CA LEU A 154 -28.66 5.96 23.04
C LEU A 154 -28.14 6.09 24.47
N ARG A 155 -26.84 6.39 24.66
CA ARG A 155 -26.28 6.62 26.01
C ARG A 155 -26.96 7.79 26.72
N LYS A 156 -27.21 8.91 26.02
CA LYS A 156 -27.93 10.07 26.58
C LYS A 156 -29.37 9.70 26.96
N LEU A 157 -30.07 8.93 26.13
CA LEU A 157 -31.44 8.46 26.42
C LEU A 157 -31.46 7.54 27.65
N ILE A 158 -30.53 6.60 27.76
CA ILE A 158 -30.41 5.73 28.94
C ILE A 158 -30.14 6.55 30.20
N ALA A 159 -29.23 7.53 30.15
CA ALA A 159 -28.94 8.41 31.28
C ALA A 159 -30.17 9.25 31.70
N LYS A 160 -30.91 9.82 30.74
CA LYS A 160 -32.17 10.53 31.00
C LYS A 160 -33.23 9.61 31.61
N ARG A 161 -33.33 8.36 31.15
CA ARG A 161 -34.28 7.37 31.69
C ARG A 161 -33.98 7.05 33.16
N LYS A 162 -32.71 6.97 33.56
CA LYS A 162 -32.32 6.77 34.97
C LYS A 162 -32.87 7.89 35.85
N ASN A 163 -32.82 9.14 35.39
CA ASN A 163 -33.34 10.32 36.09
C ASN A 163 -34.62 10.86 35.44
N TRP A 164 -35.59 10.00 35.10
CA TRP A 164 -36.78 10.40 34.33
C TRP A 164 -37.64 11.48 35.02
N MET A 165 -37.64 11.53 36.36
CA MET A 165 -38.33 12.57 37.14
C MET A 165 -37.55 13.89 37.25
N GLY A 166 -36.30 13.96 36.80
CA GLY A 166 -35.48 15.18 36.87
C GLY A 166 -35.14 15.65 38.29
N LYS A 167 -35.34 14.81 39.31
CA LYS A 167 -35.03 15.15 40.70
C LYS A 167 -33.51 15.19 40.90
N LEU A 168 -33.00 16.24 41.55
CA LEU A 168 -31.62 16.25 42.03
C LEU A 168 -31.48 15.24 43.17
N GLU A 169 -30.68 14.20 42.97
CA GLU A 169 -30.33 13.25 44.02
C GLU A 169 -29.33 13.90 44.98
N ARG A 170 -29.53 13.70 46.29
CA ARG A 170 -28.54 14.11 47.29
C ARG A 170 -27.32 13.20 47.17
N ARG A 171 -26.14 13.77 47.42
CA ARG A 171 -24.85 13.06 47.42
C ARG A 171 -24.87 11.93 48.45
N ASP A 172 -24.58 10.71 48.03
CA ASP A 172 -24.48 9.54 48.91
C ASP A 172 -23.01 9.15 49.13
N ILE A 173 -22.48 9.54 50.28
CA ILE A 173 -21.06 9.41 50.62
C ILE A 173 -20.64 7.94 50.64
N ILE A 174 -21.46 7.07 51.22
CA ILE A 174 -21.10 5.64 51.38
C ILE A 174 -20.95 5.00 50.00
N LYS A 175 -21.87 5.31 49.08
CA LYS A 175 -21.83 4.80 47.71
C LYS A 175 -20.63 5.33 46.93
N GLU A 176 -20.29 6.61 47.07
CA GLU A 176 -19.11 7.18 46.42
C GLU A 176 -17.80 6.54 46.87
N TYR A 177 -17.63 6.27 48.17
CA TYR A 177 -16.42 5.62 48.68
C TYR A 177 -16.33 4.13 48.32
N ASN A 178 -17.45 3.50 47.96
CA ASN A 178 -17.47 2.13 47.44
C ASN A 178 -17.13 2.05 45.94
N ASP A 179 -17.41 3.10 45.16
CA ASP A 179 -17.11 3.16 43.73
C ASP A 179 -15.75 3.84 43.47
N PHE A 180 -14.73 3.10 43.04
CA PHE A 180 -13.42 3.66 42.69
C PHE A 180 -13.44 4.62 41.49
N SER A 181 -14.50 4.58 40.69
CA SER A 181 -14.72 5.53 39.59
C SER A 181 -15.43 6.82 40.03
N SER A 182 -15.76 6.94 41.32
CA SER A 182 -16.42 8.12 41.86
C SER A 182 -15.51 9.33 41.85
N GLN A 183 -16.12 10.51 42.03
CA GLN A 183 -15.39 11.78 42.08
C GLN A 183 -14.37 11.86 43.23
N THR A 184 -14.54 11.03 44.28
CA THR A 184 -13.64 11.00 45.43
C THR A 184 -12.26 10.44 45.07
N TYR A 185 -12.21 9.41 44.24
CA TYR A 185 -10.95 8.76 43.83
C TYR A 185 -10.49 9.18 42.42
N ALA A 186 -11.44 9.47 41.53
CA ALA A 186 -11.18 9.88 40.15
C ALA A 186 -11.88 11.22 39.86
N PRO A 187 -11.37 12.35 40.40
CA PRO A 187 -11.99 13.65 40.20
C PRO A 187 -11.97 14.07 38.74
N LEU A 188 -13.12 14.50 38.21
CA LEU A 188 -13.23 15.04 36.86
C LEU A 188 -12.63 16.45 36.80
N SER A 189 -11.88 16.74 35.74
CA SER A 189 -11.23 18.05 35.56
C SER A 189 -12.20 19.22 35.49
N ARG A 190 -13.38 19.02 34.87
CA ARG A 190 -14.43 20.06 34.78
C ARG A 190 -14.98 20.52 36.13
N THR A 191 -14.81 19.74 37.19
CA THR A 191 -15.26 20.07 38.54
C THR A 191 -14.25 20.89 39.33
N GLY A 192 -13.04 21.09 38.78
CA GLY A 192 -12.09 22.11 39.25
C GLY A 192 -11.39 21.84 40.58
N PHE A 193 -11.51 20.66 41.18
CA PHE A 193 -10.90 20.33 42.47
C PHE A 193 -9.94 19.15 42.35
N PHE A 194 -8.64 19.44 42.44
CA PHE A 194 -7.56 18.46 42.44
C PHE A 194 -6.80 18.56 43.77
N PRO A 195 -7.15 17.72 44.77
CA PRO A 195 -6.49 17.75 46.08
C PRO A 195 -5.06 17.17 46.05
N ASP A 196 -4.68 16.46 44.99
CA ASP A 196 -3.40 15.74 44.89
C ASP A 196 -2.18 16.62 44.56
N ASN A 197 -2.37 17.89 44.21
CA ASN A 197 -1.26 18.84 44.13
C ASN A 197 -0.90 19.35 45.54
N SER A 198 -0.62 18.44 46.46
CA SER A 198 -0.23 18.72 47.86
C SER A 198 1.29 18.94 48.02
N ASP A 199 1.99 19.25 46.93
CA ASP A 199 3.40 19.65 46.93
C ASP A 199 3.69 20.84 47.87
N TYR A 200 2.66 21.60 48.24
CA TYR A 200 2.75 22.72 49.18
C TYR A 200 2.94 22.31 50.65
N CYS A 201 2.68 21.04 51.02
CA CYS A 201 2.81 20.55 52.39
C CYS A 201 3.98 19.58 52.59
N VAL A 202 5.00 19.60 51.73
CA VAL A 202 6.24 18.87 52.01
C VAL A 202 6.98 19.62 53.13
N VAL A 203 6.82 19.16 54.37
CA VAL A 203 7.55 19.68 55.53
C VAL A 203 9.03 19.29 55.40
N LYS A 204 9.80 20.10 54.67
CA LYS A 204 11.27 19.98 54.58
C LYS A 204 11.88 20.59 55.82
N ASN A 205 12.10 19.78 56.84
CA ASN A 205 12.73 20.25 58.07
C ASN A 205 14.26 20.02 58.01
N PHE A 206 15.03 21.11 57.94
CA PHE A 206 16.51 21.08 57.94
C PHE A 206 17.08 20.40 59.19
N TYR A 207 16.35 20.48 60.32
CA TYR A 207 16.79 19.92 61.58
C TYR A 207 16.70 18.39 61.63
N LEU A 208 15.93 17.74 60.75
CA LEU A 208 15.81 16.27 60.71
C LEU A 208 16.99 15.59 59.99
N ASN A 209 17.77 16.33 59.20
CA ASN A 209 18.85 15.76 58.38
C ASN A 209 20.21 15.72 59.09
N THR A 210 20.36 16.45 60.20
CA THR A 210 21.63 16.60 60.91
C THR A 210 21.44 16.26 62.39
N VAL A 211 22.39 15.54 62.98
CA VAL A 211 22.37 15.21 64.42
C VAL A 211 22.30 16.46 65.30
N ALA A 212 23.05 17.51 64.94
CA ALA A 212 22.99 18.80 65.62
C ALA A 212 21.58 19.41 65.58
N GLY A 213 20.89 19.30 64.44
CA GLY A 213 19.51 19.78 64.28
C GLY A 213 18.50 18.98 65.11
N LEU A 214 18.68 17.66 65.23
CA LEU A 214 17.84 16.84 66.11
C LEU A 214 17.99 17.25 67.58
N CYS A 215 19.21 17.56 68.03
CA CYS A 215 19.45 18.06 69.38
C CYS A 215 18.85 19.46 69.61
N GLU A 216 18.83 20.33 68.60
CA GLU A 216 18.14 21.63 68.66
C GLU A 216 16.62 21.46 68.73
N LEU A 217 16.06 20.52 67.96
CA LEU A 217 14.65 20.16 68.05
C LEU A 217 14.30 19.63 69.44
N GLU A 218 15.11 18.72 69.98
CA GLU A 218 14.93 18.19 71.33
C GLU A 218 14.90 19.30 72.39
N LYS A 219 15.83 20.27 72.29
CA LYS A 219 15.86 21.44 73.19
C LYS A 219 14.65 22.36 73.01
N SER A 220 14.13 22.48 71.79
CA SER A 220 12.95 23.31 71.47
C SER A 220 11.64 22.70 71.99
N VAL A 221 11.59 21.38 72.15
CA VAL A 221 10.44 20.69 72.73
C VAL A 221 10.40 20.97 74.23
N GLN A 222 9.34 21.64 74.68
CA GLN A 222 9.15 21.89 76.10
C GLN A 222 9.11 20.58 76.89
N HIS A 223 9.78 20.55 78.04
CA HIS A 223 9.77 19.40 78.97
C HIS A 223 8.36 18.96 79.41
N SER A 224 7.35 19.83 79.24
CA SER A 224 5.93 19.52 79.47
C SER A 224 5.36 18.49 78.49
N VAL A 225 5.95 18.35 77.31
CA VAL A 225 5.53 17.40 76.25
C VAL A 225 6.16 16.03 76.47
N SER A 226 7.39 15.98 76.99
CA SER A 226 8.10 14.73 77.32
C SER A 226 7.64 14.10 78.64
N GLN A 227 7.15 14.91 79.59
CA GLN A 227 6.53 14.40 80.81
C GLN A 227 5.07 14.00 80.54
N LEU A 228 4.80 12.69 80.51
CA LEU A 228 3.44 12.16 80.49
C LEU A 228 2.67 12.57 81.76
N LYS A 229 1.92 13.68 81.69
CA LYS A 229 0.95 14.05 82.72
C LYS A 229 -0.30 13.19 82.56
N ILE A 230 -0.23 11.94 83.01
CA ILE A 230 -1.41 11.08 83.12
C ILE A 230 -2.26 11.61 84.28
N LYS A 231 -3.20 12.51 83.95
CA LYS A 231 -4.27 12.85 84.86
C LYS A 231 -5.32 11.75 84.77
N ALA A 232 -5.30 10.81 85.71
CA ALA A 232 -6.40 9.87 85.85
C ALA A 232 -7.71 10.67 86.02
N PRO A 233 -8.77 10.39 85.24
CA PRO A 233 -10.04 11.08 85.39
C PRO A 233 -10.54 10.85 86.82
N LYS A 234 -10.76 11.95 87.57
CA LYS A 234 -11.39 11.85 88.89
C LYS A 234 -12.76 11.17 88.71
N PRO A 235 -13.08 10.12 89.49
CA PRO A 235 -14.36 9.45 89.36
C PRO A 235 -15.48 10.45 89.67
N LYS A 236 -16.39 10.68 88.70
CA LYS A 236 -17.51 11.64 88.84
C LYS A 236 -18.45 11.29 90.02
N CYS A 237 -18.59 10.00 90.31
CA CYS A 237 -19.33 9.47 91.45
C CYS A 237 -18.65 8.16 91.89
N THR A 238 -18.44 8.00 93.19
CA THR A 238 -17.98 6.75 93.82
C THR A 238 -19.09 5.69 93.91
N ILE A 239 -20.36 6.10 93.71
CA ILE A 239 -21.56 5.27 93.84
C ILE A 239 -22.32 5.22 92.50
N THR A 240 -22.82 4.05 92.11
CA THR A 240 -23.74 3.91 90.96
C THR A 240 -25.12 4.47 91.28
N LYS A 241 -25.95 4.75 90.27
CA LYS A 241 -27.37 5.13 90.46
C LYS A 241 -28.17 4.11 91.30
N THR A 242 -27.68 2.87 91.37
CA THR A 242 -28.23 1.73 92.12
C THR A 242 -27.66 1.58 93.54
N GLY A 243 -26.83 2.52 94.02
CA GLY A 243 -26.29 2.50 95.39
C GLY A 243 -25.00 1.70 95.60
N TYR A 244 -24.45 1.04 94.57
CA TYR A 244 -23.23 0.24 94.70
C TYR A 244 -21.95 1.05 94.53
N ILE A 245 -20.92 0.73 95.32
CA ILE A 245 -19.61 1.38 95.25
C ILE A 245 -18.85 0.93 93.98
N ARG A 246 -18.49 1.88 93.13
CA ARG A 246 -17.68 1.66 91.93
C ARG A 246 -16.25 1.31 92.32
N ARG A 247 -15.54 0.56 91.45
CA ARG A 247 -14.15 0.09 91.67
C ARG A 247 -13.20 1.20 92.14
N SER A 248 -13.36 2.42 91.60
CA SER A 248 -12.56 3.59 91.94
C SER A 248 -12.72 4.10 93.38
N GLY A 249 -13.85 3.84 94.04
CA GLY A 249 -14.15 4.30 95.41
C GLY A 249 -14.00 3.23 96.50
N ARG A 250 -13.62 1.99 96.14
CA ARG A 250 -13.48 0.88 97.10
C ARG A 250 -12.33 1.11 98.07
N LEU A 251 -11.20 1.64 97.59
CA LEU A 251 -10.03 1.93 98.43
C LEU A 251 -10.40 2.94 99.53
N GLU A 252 -11.09 4.02 99.16
CA GLU A 252 -11.54 5.06 100.11
C GLU A 252 -12.53 4.52 101.14
N ALA A 253 -13.46 3.65 100.73
CA ALA A 253 -14.41 3.01 101.64
C ALA A 253 -13.73 2.04 102.62
N VAL A 254 -12.72 1.29 102.16
CA VAL A 254 -11.92 0.40 103.01
C VAL A 254 -11.09 1.22 103.99
N LEU A 255 -10.42 2.28 103.53
CA LEU A 255 -9.67 3.19 104.42
C LEU A 255 -10.58 3.82 105.48
N ALA A 256 -11.81 4.21 105.14
CA ALA A 256 -12.77 4.75 106.10
C ALA A 256 -13.24 3.72 107.16
N GLN A 257 -13.27 2.43 106.83
CA GLN A 257 -13.57 1.36 107.79
C GLN A 257 -12.39 1.03 108.72
N VAL A 258 -11.16 1.17 108.23
CA VAL A 258 -9.94 0.89 109.02
C VAL A 258 -9.61 2.04 109.99
N HIS A 259 -10.05 3.26 109.70
CA HIS A 259 -9.86 4.44 110.56
C HIS A 259 -11.03 4.73 111.53
N GLN A 260 -11.97 3.79 111.65
CA GLN A 260 -13.01 3.76 112.71
C GLN A 260 -12.57 2.83 113.84
#